data_AF-A0A0F7PZB8-F1
#
_entry.id   AF-A0A0F7PZB8-F1
#
_cell.length_a   1.000
_cell.length_b   1.000
_cell.length_c   1.000
_cell.angle_alpha   90.00
_cell.angle_beta   90.00
_cell.angle_gamma   90.00
#
_symmetry.space_group_name_H-M   'P 1'
#
loop_
_entity.id
_entity.type
_entity.pdbx_description
1 polymer ?
#
loop_
_entity_poly.entity_id
_entity_poly.type
_entity_poly.pdbx_seq_one_letter_code
_entity_poly.pdbx_strand_id
1 'polypeptide(L)'
;MPKVELNLEDDELKKLLLGDRDKAIQSIMAKILDEILKSEATEQIKAKAYERSNERTNSRNGYRVRQLTTRVGSLELHVPKLHHGNFSTQLFKRYQRSEQAFDLALMEMVIQGVSTRKVAEITKKLCGTTFSKSTVSALCNNLDDQVLDFNRRPLTQKYAFAYADATLFKVHHGHVVTSSSLLVAIGIDPSGRREVLGFDSRLIKKSGAVTV
;
A
#
# COMPACT_ATOMS: atom_id res chain seq x y z
N MET A 1 23.76 -3.94 14.13
CA MET A 1 23.24 -3.54 12.81
C MET A 1 24.41 -3.42 11.86
N PRO A 2 24.32 -3.94 10.63
CA PRO A 2 25.37 -3.74 9.64
C PRO A 2 25.59 -2.24 9.42
N LYS A 3 26.85 -1.81 9.43
CA LYS A 3 27.23 -0.46 9.03
C LYS A 3 27.23 -0.42 7.50
N VAL A 4 26.42 0.46 6.93
CA VAL A 4 26.39 0.70 5.48
C VAL A 4 27.30 1.88 5.18
N GLU A 5 28.37 1.64 4.43
CA GLU A 5 29.24 2.69 3.92
C GLU A 5 28.68 3.18 2.59
N LEU A 6 28.23 4.43 2.56
CA LEU A 6 27.64 5.05 1.39
C LEU A 6 28.69 5.88 0.65
N ASN A 7 29.08 5.43 -0.53
CA ASN A 7 29.88 6.22 -1.45
C ASN A 7 28.94 7.09 -2.31
N LEU A 8 28.67 8.29 -1.82
CA LEU A 8 27.91 9.31 -2.54
C LEU A 8 28.89 10.25 -3.26
N GLU A 9 28.58 10.58 -4.52
CA GLU A 9 29.37 11.55 -5.27
C GLU A 9 28.94 12.98 -4.88
N ASP A 10 29.91 13.91 -4.79
CA ASP A 10 29.65 15.31 -4.45
C ASP A 10 28.63 15.97 -5.40
N ASP A 11 28.62 15.57 -6.68
CA ASP A 11 27.69 16.11 -7.67
C ASP A 11 26.25 15.61 -7.47
N GLU A 12 26.04 14.43 -6.87
CA GLU A 12 24.71 13.96 -6.47
C GLU A 12 24.20 14.75 -5.27
N LEU A 13 25.07 15.03 -4.30
CA LEU A 13 24.75 15.88 -3.13
C LEU A 13 24.46 17.32 -3.55
N LYS A 14 25.21 17.87 -4.50
CA LYS A 14 24.92 19.19 -5.08
C LYS A 14 23.59 19.20 -5.82
N LYS A 15 23.27 18.18 -6.62
CA LYS A 15 21.96 18.07 -7.30
C LYS A 15 20.80 17.96 -6.30
N LEU A 16 21.00 17.28 -5.18
CA LEU A 16 20.01 17.20 -4.11
C LEU A 16 19.69 18.59 -3.51
N LEU A 17 20.69 19.45 -3.35
CA LEU A 17 20.51 20.77 -2.73
C LEU A 17 20.11 21.85 -3.74
N LEU A 18 20.71 21.83 -4.94
CA LEU A 18 20.71 22.93 -5.91
C LEU A 18 20.01 22.60 -7.25
N GLY A 19 19.64 21.33 -7.49
CA GLY A 19 19.13 20.85 -8.78
C GLY A 19 17.80 20.10 -8.70
N ASP A 20 17.64 19.10 -9.57
CA ASP A 20 16.45 18.22 -9.63
C ASP A 20 16.41 17.27 -8.42
N ARG A 21 15.77 17.75 -7.34
CA ARG A 21 15.74 17.08 -6.03
C ARG A 21 15.14 15.69 -6.10
N ASP A 22 14.07 15.51 -6.88
CA ASP A 22 13.33 14.25 -6.92
C ASP A 22 14.18 13.13 -7.51
N LYS A 23 14.88 13.40 -8.62
CA LYS A 23 15.81 12.42 -9.21
C LYS A 23 17.00 12.13 -8.31
N ALA A 24 17.53 13.15 -7.63
CA ALA A 24 18.64 12.96 -6.70
C ALA A 24 18.24 12.07 -5.52
N ILE A 25 17.07 12.30 -4.93
CA ILE A 25 16.52 11.46 -3.85
C ILE A 25 16.32 10.02 -4.34
N GLN A 26 15.76 9.82 -5.54
CA GLN A 26 15.60 8.49 -6.12
C GLN A 26 16.94 7.75 -6.26
N SER A 27 17.96 8.41 -6.84
CA SER A 27 19.29 7.81 -7.01
C SER A 27 19.92 7.42 -5.66
N ILE A 28 19.90 8.35 -4.70
CA ILE A 28 20.48 8.14 -3.37
C ILE A 28 19.76 7.01 -2.64
N MET A 29 18.42 7.00 -2.67
CA MET A 29 17.63 5.95 -2.03
C MET A 29 17.88 4.58 -2.67
N ALA A 30 17.99 4.51 -3.99
CA ALA A 30 18.35 3.27 -4.69
C ALA A 30 19.73 2.75 -4.26
N LYS A 31 20.74 3.62 -4.19
CA LYS A 31 22.09 3.25 -3.73
C LYS A 31 22.10 2.75 -2.29
N ILE A 32 21.36 3.41 -1.39
CA ILE A 32 21.24 2.98 0.01
C ILE A 32 20.64 1.58 0.09
N LEU A 33 19.54 1.34 -0.62
CA LEU A 33 18.89 0.03 -0.63
C LEU A 33 19.79 -1.04 -1.26
N ASP A 34 20.51 -0.73 -2.33
CA ASP A 34 21.46 -1.66 -2.96
C ASP A 34 22.60 -2.05 -2.02
N GLU A 35 23.15 -1.11 -1.25
CA GLU A 35 24.18 -1.44 -0.26
C GLU A 35 23.65 -2.27 0.92
N ILE A 36 22.43 -1.99 1.38
CA ILE A 36 21.76 -2.84 2.38
C ILE A 36 21.60 -4.26 1.84
N LEU A 37 21.14 -4.42 0.60
CA LEU A 37 20.96 -5.73 -0.04
C LEU A 37 22.31 -6.49 -0.17
N LYS A 38 23.40 -5.79 -0.52
CA LYS A 38 24.75 -6.38 -0.56
C LYS A 38 25.21 -6.81 0.84
N SER A 39 24.91 -6.02 1.86
CA SER A 39 25.24 -6.36 3.25
C SER A 39 24.47 -7.60 3.72
N GLU A 40 23.16 -7.66 3.50
CA GLU A 40 22.33 -8.83 3.83
C GLU A 40 22.82 -10.09 3.10
N ALA A 41 23.23 -9.97 1.84
CA ALA A 41 23.81 -11.09 1.09
C ALA A 41 25.14 -11.56 1.69
N THR A 42 25.94 -10.63 2.20
CA THR A 42 27.20 -10.94 2.88
C THR A 42 26.97 -11.70 4.17
N GLU A 43 25.97 -11.30 4.96
CA GLU A 43 25.56 -12.01 6.19
C GLU A 43 25.04 -13.42 5.88
N GLN A 44 24.19 -13.58 4.86
CA GLN A 44 23.66 -14.89 4.46
C GLN A 44 24.74 -15.85 3.95
N ILE A 45 25.72 -15.33 3.19
CA ILE A 45 26.85 -16.10 2.67
C ILE A 45 27.93 -16.36 3.75
N LYS A 46 27.97 -15.53 4.79
CA LYS A 46 29.05 -15.45 5.80
C LYS A 46 30.44 -15.12 5.24
N ALA A 47 30.49 -14.44 4.08
CA ALA A 47 31.74 -14.00 3.47
C ALA A 47 31.53 -12.79 2.56
N LYS A 48 32.46 -11.83 2.60
CA LYS A 48 32.47 -10.67 1.70
C LYS A 48 32.72 -11.10 0.25
N ALA A 49 32.53 -10.17 -0.67
CA ALA A 49 32.87 -10.38 -2.08
C ALA A 49 34.37 -10.68 -2.21
N TYR A 50 34.71 -11.72 -2.98
CA TYR A 50 36.08 -12.17 -3.24
C TYR A 50 36.92 -12.61 -2.04
N GLU A 51 36.39 -12.55 -0.81
CA GLU A 51 37.05 -13.03 0.39
C GLU A 51 37.20 -14.57 0.36
N ARG A 52 38.29 -15.11 0.90
CA ARG A 52 38.40 -16.56 1.15
C ARG A 52 38.06 -16.80 2.61
N SER A 53 36.99 -17.54 2.87
CA SER A 53 36.55 -17.90 4.23
C SER A 53 36.12 -19.36 4.24
N ASN A 54 36.50 -20.06 5.30
CA ASN A 54 36.11 -21.45 5.55
C ASN A 54 34.65 -21.56 6.02
N GLU A 55 34.05 -20.46 6.50
CA GLU A 55 32.66 -20.42 6.96
C GLU A 55 31.66 -20.11 5.84
N ARG A 56 32.15 -19.90 4.61
CA ARG A 56 31.32 -19.60 3.44
C ARG A 56 30.32 -20.73 3.20
N THR A 57 29.03 -20.38 3.22
CA THR A 57 27.93 -21.33 2.96
C THR A 57 27.47 -21.35 1.51
N ASN A 58 27.71 -20.26 0.76
CA ASN A 58 27.18 -20.08 -0.59
C ASN A 58 28.06 -19.11 -1.42
N SER A 59 27.71 -18.87 -2.68
CA SER A 59 28.42 -17.94 -3.56
C SER A 59 27.46 -16.98 -4.26
N ARG A 60 27.99 -15.82 -4.68
CA ARG A 60 27.23 -14.80 -5.42
C ARG A 60 27.18 -15.20 -6.90
N ASN A 61 26.04 -15.03 -7.55
CA ASN A 61 25.80 -15.36 -8.95
C ASN A 61 25.24 -14.14 -9.73
N GLY A 62 25.89 -12.99 -9.53
CA GLY A 62 25.48 -11.71 -10.11
C GLY A 62 24.24 -11.11 -9.43
N TYR A 63 23.50 -10.30 -10.19
CA TYR A 63 22.35 -9.53 -9.71
C TYR A 63 21.12 -9.75 -10.60
N ARG A 64 19.93 -9.51 -10.06
CA ARG A 64 18.71 -9.26 -10.84
C ARG A 64 18.31 -7.80 -10.68
N VAL A 65 18.04 -7.15 -11.79
CA VAL A 65 17.42 -5.82 -11.79
C VAL A 65 15.95 -5.98 -11.40
N ARG A 66 15.48 -5.13 -10.49
CA ARG A 66 14.08 -5.08 -10.04
C ARG A 66 13.67 -3.63 -9.86
N GLN A 67 12.51 -3.27 -10.42
CA GLN A 67 11.86 -2.01 -10.11
C GLN A 67 11.00 -2.12 -8.85
N LEU A 68 11.13 -1.15 -7.95
CA LEU A 68 10.32 -0.98 -6.75
C LEU A 68 9.71 0.42 -6.74
N THR A 69 8.38 0.50 -6.82
CA THR A 69 7.68 1.79 -6.72
C THR A 69 7.60 2.24 -5.26
N THR A 70 8.09 3.44 -4.98
CA THR A 70 8.09 4.04 -3.64
C THR A 70 7.46 5.43 -3.69
N ARG A 71 7.26 6.06 -2.52
CA ARG A 71 6.76 7.44 -2.43
C ARG A 71 7.64 8.47 -3.14
N VAL A 72 8.94 8.20 -3.25
CA VAL A 72 9.90 9.11 -3.93
C VAL A 72 10.03 8.80 -5.43
N GLY A 73 9.38 7.74 -5.94
CA GLY A 73 9.43 7.34 -7.34
C GLY A 73 9.74 5.85 -7.53
N SER A 74 9.92 5.44 -8.79
CA SER A 74 10.35 4.08 -9.13
C SER A 74 11.86 3.95 -8.95
N LEU A 75 12.27 3.03 -8.07
CA LEU A 75 13.67 2.74 -7.79
C LEU A 75 14.10 1.47 -8.52
N GLU A 76 15.18 1.55 -9.27
CA GLU A 76 15.82 0.39 -9.87
C GLU A 76 16.84 -0.19 -8.88
N LEU A 77 16.61 -1.43 -8.46
CA LEU A 77 17.41 -2.11 -7.45
C LEU A 77 18.14 -3.32 -8.05
N HIS A 78 19.38 -3.53 -7.61
CA HIS A 78 20.24 -4.65 -7.97
C HIS A 78 20.20 -5.71 -6.88
N VAL A 79 19.18 -6.57 -6.93
CA VAL A 79 19.01 -7.60 -5.92
C VAL A 79 20.03 -8.73 -6.14
N PRO A 80 20.86 -9.08 -5.14
CA PRO A 80 21.85 -10.15 -5.26
C PRO A 80 21.22 -11.49 -5.61
N LYS A 81 21.91 -12.27 -6.44
CA LYS A 81 21.60 -13.68 -6.69
C LYS A 81 22.60 -14.55 -5.95
N LEU A 82 22.09 -15.59 -5.31
CA LEU A 82 22.90 -16.64 -4.71
C LEU A 82 22.98 -17.83 -5.68
N HIS A 83 24.07 -18.59 -5.63
CA HIS A 83 24.25 -19.76 -6.49
C HIS A 83 23.31 -20.90 -6.11
N HIS A 84 23.15 -21.14 -4.80
CA HIS A 84 22.16 -22.07 -4.26
C HIS A 84 21.02 -21.33 -3.54
N GLY A 85 19.78 -21.72 -3.80
CA GLY A 85 18.59 -21.13 -3.15
C GLY A 85 18.26 -19.71 -3.61
N ASN A 86 17.35 -19.06 -2.89
CA ASN A 86 16.91 -17.69 -3.17
C ASN A 86 17.46 -16.73 -2.13
N PHE A 87 17.93 -15.57 -2.59
CA PHE A 87 18.20 -14.44 -1.71
C PHE A 87 16.91 -13.96 -1.05
N SER A 88 16.94 -13.80 0.27
CA SER A 88 15.84 -13.23 1.05
C SER A 88 16.27 -11.88 1.63
N THR A 89 15.33 -10.95 1.83
CA THR A 89 15.62 -9.63 2.39
C THR A 89 14.48 -9.22 3.30
N GLN A 90 14.78 -8.41 4.32
CA GLN A 90 13.76 -7.85 5.21
C GLN A 90 13.12 -6.58 4.60
N LEU A 91 13.75 -5.96 3.60
CA LEU A 91 13.28 -4.71 3.00
C LEU A 91 11.96 -4.86 2.23
N PHE A 92 11.73 -6.00 1.60
CA PHE A 92 10.51 -6.27 0.84
C PHE A 92 10.23 -7.76 0.70
N LYS A 93 8.95 -8.11 0.53
CA LYS A 93 8.52 -9.47 0.24
C LYS A 93 8.84 -9.86 -1.21
N ARG A 94 8.87 -11.17 -1.47
CA ARG A 94 8.98 -11.70 -2.84
C ARG A 94 7.77 -11.23 -3.65
N TYR A 95 8.00 -10.80 -4.89
CA TYR A 95 6.99 -10.26 -5.82
C TYR A 95 6.32 -8.93 -5.43
N GLN A 96 6.63 -8.34 -4.28
CA GLN A 96 6.13 -7.02 -3.88
C GLN A 96 6.59 -5.92 -4.85
N ARG A 97 5.69 -5.26 -5.57
CA ARG A 97 6.07 -4.27 -6.58
C ARG A 97 6.14 -2.84 -6.05
N SER A 98 5.49 -2.58 -4.93
CA SER A 98 5.35 -1.26 -4.30
C SER A 98 5.73 -1.30 -2.82
N GLU A 99 6.18 -0.16 -2.31
CA GLU A 99 6.37 0.08 -0.88
C GLU A 99 5.02 0.01 -0.13
N GLN A 100 4.98 -0.64 1.04
CA GLN A 100 3.74 -0.75 1.82
C GLN A 100 3.18 0.62 2.25
N ALA A 101 4.05 1.55 2.63
CA ALA A 101 3.63 2.91 2.98
C ALA A 101 3.00 3.65 1.78
N PHE A 102 3.47 3.34 0.57
CA PHE A 102 2.87 3.89 -0.65
C PHE A 102 1.49 3.27 -0.89
N ASP A 103 1.34 1.94 -0.78
CA ASP A 103 0.04 1.27 -0.94
C ASP A 103 -1.00 1.80 0.07
N LEU A 104 -0.60 2.01 1.33
CA LEU A 104 -1.46 2.60 2.36
C LEU A 104 -1.90 4.02 2.01
N ALA A 105 -1.01 4.84 1.45
CA ALA A 105 -1.37 6.19 1.00
C ALA A 105 -2.40 6.15 -0.14
N LEU A 106 -2.33 5.16 -1.05
CA LEU A 106 -3.34 4.97 -2.09
C LEU A 106 -4.69 4.58 -1.50
N MET A 107 -4.71 3.67 -0.52
CA MET A 107 -5.93 3.27 0.18
C MET A 107 -6.57 4.46 0.91
N GLU A 108 -5.76 5.25 1.62
CA GLU A 108 -6.21 6.46 2.32
C GLU A 108 -6.86 7.46 1.35
N MET A 109 -6.26 7.70 0.17
CA MET A 109 -6.88 8.56 -0.84
C MET A 109 -8.28 8.09 -1.25
N VAL A 110 -8.46 6.78 -1.42
CA VAL A 110 -9.77 6.20 -1.77
C VAL A 110 -10.76 6.39 -0.63
N ILE A 111 -10.34 6.17 0.62
CA ILE A 111 -11.15 6.38 1.83
C ILE A 111 -11.60 7.85 1.95
N GLN A 112 -10.72 8.79 1.61
CA GLN A 112 -11.01 10.23 1.57
C GLN A 112 -11.86 10.65 0.35
N GLY A 113 -12.34 9.71 -0.45
CA GLY A 113 -13.25 9.98 -1.58
C GLY A 113 -12.55 10.41 -2.88
N VAL A 114 -11.23 10.24 -2.99
CA VAL A 114 -10.53 10.50 -4.25
C VAL A 114 -10.86 9.38 -5.24
N SER A 115 -11.46 9.75 -6.38
CA SER A 115 -11.77 8.76 -7.43
C SER A 115 -10.51 8.02 -7.91
N THR A 116 -10.64 6.74 -8.25
CA THR A 116 -9.51 5.92 -8.72
C THR A 116 -8.80 6.51 -9.95
N ARG A 117 -9.51 7.27 -10.78
CA ARG A 117 -8.92 8.00 -11.93
C ARG A 117 -8.01 9.13 -11.45
N LYS A 118 -8.48 9.93 -10.49
CA LYS A 118 -7.71 11.03 -9.90
C LYS A 118 -6.51 10.50 -9.10
N VAL A 119 -6.65 9.36 -8.42
CA VAL A 119 -5.51 8.65 -7.80
C VAL A 119 -4.44 8.34 -8.84
N ALA A 120 -4.80 7.76 -9.98
CA ALA A 120 -3.84 7.43 -11.04
C ALA A 120 -3.12 8.67 -11.62
N GLU A 121 -3.82 9.81 -11.74
CA GLU A 121 -3.21 11.08 -12.15
C GLU A 121 -2.24 11.63 -11.10
N ILE A 122 -2.61 11.57 -9.82
CA ILE A 122 -1.76 12.01 -8.70
C ILE A 122 -0.49 11.15 -8.65
N THR A 123 -0.61 9.82 -8.70
CA THR A 123 0.56 8.94 -8.64
C THR A 123 1.47 9.11 -9.85
N LYS A 124 0.91 9.38 -11.04
CA LYS A 124 1.71 9.66 -12.23
C LYS A 124 2.56 10.92 -12.04
N LYS A 125 1.97 11.97 -11.47
CA LYS A 125 2.67 13.25 -11.25
C LYS A 125 3.73 13.14 -10.15
N LEU A 126 3.41 12.46 -9.05
CA LEU A 126 4.31 12.38 -7.90
C LEU A 126 5.39 11.31 -8.04
N CYS A 127 5.04 10.14 -8.60
CA CYS A 127 5.91 8.97 -8.58
C CYS A 127 6.36 8.52 -9.99
N GLY A 128 5.99 9.27 -11.04
CA GLY A 128 6.31 8.95 -12.44
C GLY A 128 5.62 7.68 -12.96
N THR A 129 4.76 7.04 -12.17
CA THR A 129 4.16 5.75 -12.47
C THR A 129 2.63 5.79 -12.29
N THR A 130 1.93 5.16 -13.23
CA THR A 130 0.47 5.05 -13.19
C THR A 130 0.05 3.70 -12.65
N PHE A 131 -0.91 3.71 -11.73
CA PHE A 131 -1.59 2.49 -11.30
C PHE A 131 -2.94 2.39 -11.99
N SER A 132 -3.32 1.17 -12.38
CA SER A 132 -4.63 0.95 -12.97
C SER A 132 -5.72 1.06 -11.91
N LYS A 133 -6.95 1.36 -12.35
CA LYS A 133 -8.14 1.30 -11.50
C LYS A 133 -8.25 -0.07 -10.80
N SER A 134 -7.95 -1.16 -11.51
CA SER A 134 -8.02 -2.51 -10.95
C SER A 134 -7.00 -2.74 -9.83
N THR A 135 -5.78 -2.20 -9.94
CA THR A 135 -4.78 -2.31 -8.87
C THR A 135 -5.22 -1.54 -7.63
N VAL A 136 -5.68 -0.30 -7.79
CA VAL A 136 -6.18 0.52 -6.66
C VAL A 136 -7.38 -0.16 -5.98
N SER A 137 -8.31 -0.71 -6.78
CA SER A 137 -9.43 -1.48 -6.25
C SER A 137 -8.97 -2.71 -5.47
N ALA A 138 -8.03 -3.49 -6.04
CA ALA A 138 -7.51 -4.69 -5.39
C ALA A 138 -6.80 -4.41 -4.06
N LEU A 139 -6.12 -3.28 -3.94
CA LEU A 139 -5.52 -2.84 -2.66
C LEU A 139 -6.61 -2.58 -1.60
N CYS A 140 -7.75 -2.02 -2.01
CA CYS A 140 -8.86 -1.71 -1.11
C CYS A 140 -9.71 -2.93 -0.74
N ASN A 141 -9.65 -4.05 -1.48
CA ASN A 141 -10.41 -5.25 -1.16
C ASN A 141 -10.13 -5.79 0.26
N ASN A 142 -8.91 -5.59 0.77
CA ASN A 142 -8.56 -5.99 2.14
C ASN A 142 -9.32 -5.18 3.23
N LEU A 143 -9.99 -4.09 2.85
CA LEU A 143 -10.84 -3.32 3.76
C LEU A 143 -12.23 -3.95 3.91
N ASP A 144 -12.66 -4.80 2.98
CA ASP A 144 -13.98 -5.43 3.03
C ASP A 144 -14.13 -6.30 4.28
N ASP A 145 -13.08 -7.03 4.66
CA ASP A 145 -13.06 -7.82 5.89
C ASP A 145 -13.22 -6.94 7.14
N GLN A 146 -12.53 -5.79 7.19
CA GLN A 146 -12.64 -4.85 8.31
C GLN A 146 -14.04 -4.22 8.40
N VAL A 147 -14.65 -3.94 7.25
CA VAL A 147 -16.04 -3.45 7.15
C VAL A 147 -17.01 -4.51 7.65
N LEU A 148 -16.82 -5.78 7.27
CA LEU A 148 -17.64 -6.89 7.72
C LEU A 148 -17.49 -7.13 9.22
N ASP A 149 -16.28 -7.08 9.75
CA ASP A 149 -16.00 -7.20 11.18
C ASP A 149 -16.66 -6.08 11.96
N PHE A 150 -16.57 -4.84 11.47
CA PHE A 150 -17.28 -3.70 12.07
C PHE A 150 -18.79 -3.91 12.10
N ASN A 151 -19.40 -4.42 11.02
CA ASN A 151 -20.85 -4.61 10.94
C ASN A 151 -21.35 -5.83 11.73
N ARG A 152 -20.47 -6.81 12.00
CA ARG A 152 -20.79 -8.03 12.77
C ARG A 152 -20.44 -7.93 14.25
N ARG A 153 -19.75 -6.87 14.68
CA ARG A 153 -19.34 -6.69 16.07
C ARG A 153 -20.57 -6.70 17.00
N PRO A 154 -20.47 -7.31 18.20
CA PRO A 154 -21.56 -7.24 19.16
C PRO A 154 -21.73 -5.82 19.70
N LEU A 155 -22.97 -5.36 19.79
CA LEU A 155 -23.32 -4.10 20.43
C LEU A 155 -23.51 -4.36 21.94
N THR A 156 -22.45 -4.19 22.71
CA THR A 156 -22.43 -4.52 24.16
C THR A 156 -22.89 -3.38 25.06
N GLN A 157 -22.85 -2.15 24.58
CA GLN A 157 -23.22 -0.97 25.35
C GLN A 157 -24.73 -0.67 25.28
N LYS A 158 -25.23 0.05 26.29
CA LYS A 158 -26.60 0.56 26.29
C LYS A 158 -26.67 1.85 25.47
N TYR A 159 -27.73 2.00 24.69
CA TYR A 159 -28.03 3.21 23.94
C TYR A 159 -29.31 3.83 24.47
N ALA A 160 -29.28 5.14 24.76
CA ALA A 160 -30.46 5.89 25.21
C ALA A 160 -31.43 6.14 24.04
N PHE A 161 -30.88 6.40 22.85
CA PHE A 161 -31.61 6.58 21.61
C PHE A 161 -30.90 5.88 20.46
N ALA A 162 -31.66 5.46 19.46
CA ALA A 162 -31.13 5.04 18.17
C ALA A 162 -32.03 5.58 17.06
N TYR A 163 -31.42 5.97 15.95
CA TYR A 163 -32.14 6.36 14.75
C TYR A 163 -31.42 5.80 13.52
N ALA A 164 -32.15 5.70 12.41
CA ALA A 164 -31.60 5.25 11.15
C ALA A 164 -31.87 6.30 10.07
N ASP A 165 -30.92 6.47 9.16
CA ASP A 165 -31.04 7.33 7.99
C ASP A 165 -30.62 6.56 6.73
N ALA A 166 -31.22 6.90 5.59
CA ALA A 166 -30.99 6.23 4.33
C ALA A 166 -30.54 7.22 3.25
N THR A 167 -29.32 7.02 2.74
CA THR A 167 -28.82 7.78 1.58
C THR A 167 -29.04 6.99 0.30
N LEU A 168 -29.58 7.65 -0.73
CA LEU A 168 -29.86 7.06 -2.04
C LEU A 168 -28.74 7.38 -3.02
N PHE A 169 -28.25 6.36 -3.74
CA PHE A 169 -27.25 6.53 -4.80
C PHE A 169 -27.50 5.58 -5.97
N LYS A 170 -26.88 5.89 -7.11
CA LYS A 170 -26.96 5.06 -8.32
C LYS A 170 -25.82 4.07 -8.35
N VAL A 171 -26.14 2.81 -8.58
CA VAL A 171 -25.16 1.72 -8.70
C VAL A 171 -25.36 0.97 -10.02
N HIS A 172 -24.28 0.41 -10.55
CA HIS A 172 -24.37 -0.54 -11.66
C HIS A 172 -24.62 -1.94 -11.10
N HIS A 173 -25.74 -2.55 -11.47
CA HIS A 173 -26.09 -3.92 -11.10
C HIS A 173 -26.68 -4.64 -12.31
N GLY A 174 -26.14 -5.81 -12.68
CA GLY A 174 -26.63 -6.58 -13.82
C GLY A 174 -26.68 -5.80 -15.14
N HIS A 175 -25.62 -5.03 -15.44
CA HIS A 175 -25.50 -4.13 -16.61
C HIS A 175 -26.47 -2.93 -16.63
N VAL A 176 -27.32 -2.74 -15.62
CA VAL A 176 -28.27 -1.63 -15.54
C VAL A 176 -27.91 -0.71 -14.36
N VAL A 177 -28.11 0.59 -14.55
CA VAL A 177 -28.00 1.57 -13.46
C VAL A 177 -29.29 1.58 -12.65
N THR A 178 -29.22 1.17 -11.40
CA THR A 178 -30.37 1.06 -10.48
C THR A 178 -30.12 1.91 -9.22
N SER A 179 -31.19 2.35 -8.56
CA SER A 179 -31.06 3.03 -7.26
C SER A 179 -30.74 2.00 -6.17
N SER A 180 -29.79 2.31 -5.30
CA SER A 180 -29.51 1.61 -4.06
C SER A 180 -29.69 2.58 -2.89
N SER A 181 -30.15 2.07 -1.76
CA SER A 181 -30.07 2.77 -0.47
C SER A 181 -28.87 2.24 0.33
N LEU A 182 -28.24 3.13 1.10
CA LEU A 182 -27.38 2.79 2.23
C LEU A 182 -28.11 3.26 3.48
N LEU A 183 -28.58 2.29 4.27
CA LEU A 183 -29.18 2.52 5.57
C LEU A 183 -28.06 2.53 6.61
N VAL A 184 -27.98 3.57 7.41
CA VAL A 184 -27.01 3.70 8.51
C VAL A 184 -27.78 3.84 9.82
N ALA A 185 -27.49 2.96 10.77
CA ALA A 185 -28.02 3.04 12.13
C ALA A 185 -27.03 3.77 13.03
N ILE A 186 -27.51 4.77 13.78
CA ILE A 186 -26.72 5.58 14.71
C ILE A 186 -27.34 5.48 16.09
N GLY A 187 -26.53 5.13 17.08
CA GLY A 187 -26.89 5.09 18.49
C GLY A 187 -26.31 6.27 19.26
N ILE A 188 -27.03 6.71 20.28
CA ILE A 188 -26.58 7.73 21.22
C ILE A 188 -26.46 7.06 22.59
N ASP A 189 -25.26 7.05 23.15
CA ASP A 189 -25.03 6.51 24.49
C ASP A 189 -25.63 7.41 25.60
N PRO A 190 -25.73 6.95 26.85
CA PRO A 190 -26.23 7.77 27.96
C PRO A 190 -25.41 9.03 28.26
N SER A 191 -24.16 9.13 27.75
CA SER A 191 -23.33 10.33 27.84
C SER A 191 -23.56 11.33 26.71
N GLY A 192 -24.41 10.99 25.74
CA GLY A 192 -24.73 11.82 24.58
C GLY A 192 -23.79 11.63 23.38
N ARG A 193 -22.86 10.66 23.41
CA ARG A 193 -21.97 10.40 22.27
C ARG A 193 -22.68 9.60 21.20
N ARG A 194 -22.50 10.01 19.95
CA ARG A 194 -23.03 9.32 18.77
C ARG A 194 -22.03 8.28 18.28
N GLU A 195 -22.56 7.12 17.90
CA GLU A 195 -21.79 6.02 17.33
C GLU A 195 -22.58 5.37 16.19
N VAL A 196 -21.90 5.01 15.10
CA VAL A 196 -22.49 4.19 14.05
C VAL A 196 -22.62 2.75 14.55
N LEU A 197 -23.84 2.24 14.63
CA LEU A 197 -24.14 0.88 15.09
C LEU A 197 -23.90 -0.15 14.00
N GLY A 198 -24.16 0.23 12.76
CA GLY A 198 -24.03 -0.63 11.59
C GLY A 198 -24.64 0.03 10.37
N PHE A 199 -24.46 -0.60 9.22
CA PHE A 199 -25.04 -0.16 7.97
C PHE A 199 -25.34 -1.33 7.05
N ASP A 200 -26.35 -1.16 6.20
CA ASP A 200 -26.70 -2.14 5.16
C ASP A 200 -27.02 -1.40 3.85
N SER A 201 -26.70 -2.02 2.74
CA SER A 201 -27.01 -1.47 1.42
C SER A 201 -27.96 -2.38 0.68
N ARG A 202 -29.06 -1.83 0.14
CA ARG A 202 -30.05 -2.61 -0.61
C ARG A 202 -30.43 -1.96 -1.93
N LEU A 203 -30.55 -2.79 -2.95
CA LEU A 203 -31.09 -2.39 -4.24
C LEU A 203 -32.59 -2.10 -4.11
N ILE A 204 -33.01 -0.97 -4.66
CA ILE A 204 -34.41 -0.57 -4.67
C ILE A 204 -35.05 -1.13 -5.94
N LYS A 205 -35.96 -2.08 -5.77
CA LYS A 205 -36.78 -2.59 -6.87
C LYS A 205 -37.79 -1.50 -7.28
N LYS A 206 -37.99 -1.31 -8.58
CA LYS A 206 -38.94 -0.32 -9.16
C LYS A 206 -40.43 -0.64 -8.91
N SER A 207 -40.77 -1.59 -8.05
CA SER A 207 -42.15 -1.87 -7.64
C SER A 207 -42.40 -1.24 -6.27
N GLY A 208 -43.40 -0.35 -6.17
CA GLY A 208 -43.76 0.41 -4.98
C GLY A 208 -44.26 -0.42 -3.79
N ALA A 209 -43.39 -1.23 -3.20
CA ALA A 209 -43.59 -1.87 -1.92
C ALA A 209 -42.24 -1.95 -1.20
N VAL A 210 -42.01 -1.01 -0.28
CA VAL A 210 -41.00 -1.17 0.77
C VAL A 210 -41.50 -2.30 1.65
N THR A 211 -40.90 -3.48 1.55
CA THR A 211 -41.16 -4.55 2.53
C THR A 211 -40.27 -4.28 3.72
N VAL A 212 -40.93 -3.98 4.84
CA VAL A 212 -40.38 -3.70 6.17
C VAL A 212 -39.58 -4.90 6.68
#